data_AF-A0AA42TGD0-F1
#
_entry.id   AF-A0AA42TGD0-F1
#
_cell.length_a   1.000
_cell.length_b   1.000
_cell.length_c   1.000
_cell.angle_alpha   90.00
_cell.angle_beta   90.00
_cell.angle_gamma   90.00
#
_symmetry.space_group_name_H-M   'P 1'
#
loop_
_entity.id
_entity.type
_entity.pdbx_description
1 polymer ?
#
loop_
_entity_poly.entity_id
_entity_poly.type
_entity_poly.pdbx_seq_one_letter_code
_entity_poly.pdbx_strand_id
1 'polypeptide(L)'
;MELQEALQKIKAEKGRASNYLQINLGYNTNILLPYKDGMVFIGSLEKAEQVETPYSSPPVVKGLDSSTIDIKVVSENEYLRYKVAQLMGVPLSEVPSLELTQAA
;
A
#
# COMPACT_ATOMS: atom_id res chain seq x y z
N MET A 1 15.25 -18.61 10.79
CA MET A 1 15.74 -17.55 9.87
C MET A 1 15.79 -16.29 10.68
N GLU A 2 16.98 -15.67 10.74
CA GLU A 2 17.18 -14.44 11.49
C GLU A 2 16.65 -13.22 10.73
N LEU A 3 16.32 -12.14 11.44
CA LEU A 3 15.77 -10.90 10.86
C LEU A 3 16.66 -10.36 9.72
N GLN A 4 17.98 -10.36 9.92
CA GLN A 4 18.93 -9.86 8.93
C GLN A 4 18.92 -10.70 7.64
N GLU A 5 18.81 -12.02 7.77
CA GLU A 5 18.76 -12.95 6.64
C GLU A 5 17.45 -12.75 5.84
N ALA A 6 16.32 -12.62 6.54
CA ALA A 6 15.02 -12.32 5.94
C ALA A 6 15.06 -11.00 5.15
N LEU A 7 15.65 -9.95 5.74
CA LEU A 7 15.82 -8.65 5.10
C LEU A 7 16.67 -8.73 3.83
N GLN A 8 17.79 -9.45 3.85
CA GLN A 8 18.64 -9.59 2.67
C GLN A 8 17.91 -10.32 1.53
N LYS A 9 17.16 -11.39 1.87
CA LYS A 9 16.37 -12.13 0.89
C LYS A 9 15.32 -11.24 0.20
N ILE A 10 14.60 -10.42 0.98
CA ILE A 10 13.60 -9.50 0.43
C ILE A 10 14.25 -8.35 -0.35
N LYS A 11 15.38 -7.81 0.12
CA LYS A 11 16.12 -6.78 -0.61
C LYS A 11 16.66 -7.29 -1.95
N ALA A 12 16.96 -8.58 -2.09
CA ALA A 12 17.38 -9.17 -3.36
C ALA A 12 16.24 -9.31 -4.39
N GLU A 13 14.96 -9.15 -3.99
CA GLU A 13 13.83 -9.18 -4.92
C GLU A 13 13.89 -8.01 -5.92
N LYS A 14 13.67 -8.32 -7.20
CA LYS A 14 13.61 -7.33 -8.28
C LYS A 14 12.30 -6.54 -8.24
N GLY A 15 12.32 -5.31 -8.75
CA GLY A 15 11.12 -4.48 -8.87
C GLY A 15 10.74 -3.69 -7.61
N ARG A 16 11.66 -3.57 -6.64
CA ARG A 16 11.45 -2.75 -5.45
C ARG A 16 11.47 -1.26 -5.77
N ALA A 17 10.65 -0.49 -5.08
CA ALA A 17 10.61 0.97 -5.19
C ALA A 17 10.97 1.64 -3.86
N SER A 18 11.44 2.88 -3.92
CA SER A 18 11.83 3.64 -2.71
C SER A 18 10.64 4.02 -1.83
N ASN A 19 9.45 4.15 -2.41
CA ASN A 19 8.20 4.39 -1.70
C ASN A 19 7.06 3.70 -2.45
N TYR A 20 5.99 3.43 -1.71
CA TYR A 20 4.77 2.80 -2.20
C TYR A 20 3.57 3.69 -1.90
N LEU A 21 2.53 3.56 -2.71
CA LEU A 21 1.20 4.11 -2.45
C LEU A 21 0.29 2.95 -2.04
N GLN A 22 -0.28 3.05 -0.85
CA GLN A 22 -1.33 2.16 -0.38
C GLN A 22 -2.69 2.76 -0.70
N ILE A 23 -3.58 1.96 -1.27
CA ILE A 23 -4.97 2.31 -1.58
C ILE A 23 -5.86 1.33 -0.82
N ASN A 24 -6.75 1.85 0.02
CA ASN A 24 -7.63 1.01 0.85
C ASN A 24 -8.92 0.69 0.08
N LEU A 25 -9.19 -0.61 -0.11
CA LEU A 25 -10.39 -1.14 -0.75
C LEU A 25 -11.28 -1.78 0.30
N GLY A 26 -12.19 -0.98 0.86
CA GLY A 26 -13.04 -1.42 1.96
C GLY A 26 -12.25 -1.63 3.25
N TYR A 27 -12.71 -2.57 4.10
CA TYR A 27 -12.20 -2.66 5.48
C TYR A 27 -10.84 -3.34 5.63
N ASN A 28 -10.55 -4.39 4.87
CA ASN A 28 -9.39 -5.26 5.12
C ASN A 28 -8.50 -5.50 3.89
N THR A 29 -8.85 -4.93 2.74
CA THR A 29 -8.12 -5.16 1.50
C THR A 29 -7.38 -3.90 1.12
N ASN A 30 -6.06 -3.97 1.03
CA ASN A 30 -5.22 -2.85 0.64
C ASN A 30 -4.41 -3.22 -0.60
N ILE A 31 -4.35 -2.32 -1.57
CA ILE A 31 -3.45 -2.42 -2.72
C ILE A 31 -2.20 -1.63 -2.40
N LEU A 32 -1.02 -2.20 -2.66
CA LEU A 32 0.25 -1.46 -2.65
C LEU A 32 0.83 -1.39 -4.06
N LEU A 33 1.12 -0.18 -4.51
CA LEU A 33 1.76 0.11 -5.79
C LEU A 33 3.09 0.84 -5.56
N PRO A 34 4.11 0.67 -6.41
CA PRO A 34 5.23 1.62 -6.45
C PRO A 34 4.70 3.04 -6.56
N TYR A 35 5.26 3.98 -5.80
CA TYR A 35 4.69 5.33 -5.68
C TYR A 35 4.46 6.00 -7.04
N LYS A 36 5.41 5.85 -7.98
CA LYS A 36 5.26 6.39 -9.35
C LYS A 36 4.05 5.83 -10.08
N ASP A 37 3.85 4.53 -10.02
CA ASP A 37 2.72 3.84 -10.67
C ASP A 37 1.41 4.16 -9.96
N GLY A 38 1.44 4.29 -8.63
CA GLY A 38 0.32 4.76 -7.82
C GLY A 38 -0.14 6.16 -8.24
N MET A 39 0.79 7.10 -8.47
CA MET A 39 0.43 8.43 -8.97
C MET A 39 -0.19 8.40 -10.36
N VAL A 40 0.26 7.51 -11.25
CA VAL A 40 -0.39 7.31 -12.56
C VAL A 40 -1.81 6.78 -12.39
N PHE A 41 -2.01 5.83 -11.48
CA PHE A 41 -3.35 5.33 -11.15
C PHE A 41 -4.25 6.44 -10.60
N ILE A 42 -3.78 7.26 -9.66
CA ILE A 42 -4.58 8.40 -9.15
C ILE A 42 -4.87 9.41 -10.26
N GLY A 43 -3.89 9.70 -11.12
CA GLY A 43 -4.08 10.58 -12.27
C GLY A 43 -5.14 10.06 -13.26
N SER A 44 -5.27 8.75 -13.43
CA SER A 44 -6.30 8.18 -14.30
C SER A 44 -7.73 8.37 -13.77
N LEU A 45 -7.88 8.72 -12.49
CA LEU A 45 -9.16 8.97 -11.85
C LEU A 45 -9.65 10.42 -11.99
N GLU A 46 -8.89 11.31 -12.62
CA GLU A 46 -9.25 12.73 -12.80
C GLU A 46 -10.64 12.91 -13.44
N LYS A 47 -11.02 12.01 -14.35
CA LYS A 47 -12.32 12.01 -15.04
C LYS A 47 -13.21 10.84 -14.64
N ALA A 48 -12.87 10.15 -13.56
CA ALA A 48 -13.65 9.03 -13.08
C ALA A 48 -14.98 9.51 -12.49
N GLU A 49 -16.01 8.70 -12.69
CA GLU A 49 -17.32 8.87 -12.10
C GLU A 49 -17.61 7.68 -11.19
N GLN A 50 -18.39 7.91 -10.15
CA GLN A 50 -18.88 6.86 -9.26
C GLN A 50 -20.36 6.61 -9.53
N VAL A 51 -20.74 5.33 -9.47
CA VAL A 51 -22.12 4.89 -9.57
C VAL A 51 -22.61 4.53 -8.18
N GLU A 52 -23.61 5.26 -7.69
CA GLU A 52 -24.32 4.89 -6.48
C GLU A 52 -25.58 4.13 -6.83
N THR A 53 -25.84 3.04 -6.11
CA THR A 53 -27.03 2.19 -6.29
C THR A 53 -27.82 2.17 -4.97
N PRO A 54 -28.67 3.19 -4.72
CA PRO A 54 -29.49 3.22 -3.51
C PRO A 54 -30.48 2.05 -3.49
N TYR A 55 -30.83 1.57 -2.29
CA TYR A 55 -31.70 0.39 -2.13
C TYR A 55 -33.09 0.55 -2.75
N SER A 56 -33.64 1.77 -2.77
CA SER A 56 -35.01 2.05 -3.21
C SER A 56 -35.10 3.12 -4.29
N SER A 57 -34.03 3.35 -5.04
CA SER A 57 -34.00 4.34 -6.12
C SER A 57 -33.13 3.88 -7.28
N PRO A 58 -33.35 4.39 -8.51
CA PRO A 58 -32.49 4.08 -9.64
C PRO A 58 -31.02 4.46 -9.35
N PRO A 59 -30.05 3.77 -9.97
CA PRO A 59 -28.64 4.15 -9.87
C PRO A 59 -28.40 5.59 -10.35
N VAL A 60 -27.49 6.29 -9.68
CA VAL A 60 -27.08 7.65 -10.02
C VAL A 60 -25.58 7.66 -10.30
N VAL A 61 -25.20 8.29 -11.41
CA VAL A 61 -23.79 8.57 -11.73
C VAL A 61 -23.46 9.97 -11.25
N LYS A 62 -22.36 10.11 -10.51
CA LYS A 62 -21.84 11.42 -10.08
C LYS A 62 -20.32 11.45 -10.16
N GLY A 63 -19.75 12.65 -10.11
CA GLY A 63 -18.31 12.82 -10.02
C GLY A 63 -17.72 12.05 -8.83
N LEU A 64 -16.54 11.49 -9.03
CA LEU A 64 -15.79 10.84 -7.96
C LEU A 64 -15.31 11.91 -6.96
N ASP A 65 -15.70 11.76 -5.70
CA ASP A 65 -15.20 12.64 -4.64
C ASP A 65 -13.79 12.20 -4.24
N SER A 66 -12.89 13.17 -4.07
CA SER A 66 -11.56 12.98 -3.52
C SER A 66 -11.56 12.29 -2.15
N SER A 67 -12.61 12.46 -1.35
CA SER A 67 -12.73 11.79 -0.04
C SER A 67 -13.17 10.33 -0.14
N THR A 68 -13.61 9.86 -1.30
CA THR A 68 -14.06 8.47 -1.48
C THR A 68 -12.88 7.50 -1.49
N ILE A 69 -11.68 7.96 -1.87
CA ILE A 69 -10.49 7.10 -2.00
C ILE A 69 -9.51 7.41 -0.89
N ASP A 70 -9.36 6.46 0.02
CA ASP A 70 -8.39 6.54 1.10
C ASP A 70 -7.03 6.00 0.64
N ILE A 71 -6.02 6.88 0.69
CA ILE A 71 -4.66 6.60 0.26
C ILE A 71 -3.65 6.99 1.33
N LYS A 72 -2.58 6.19 1.44
CA LYS A 72 -1.44 6.44 2.34
C LYS A 72 -0.13 6.21 1.61
N VAL A 73 0.86 7.05 1.86
CA VAL A 73 2.24 6.78 1.43
C VAL A 73 2.89 5.80 2.41
N VAL A 74 3.46 4.72 1.87
CA VAL A 74 4.16 3.68 2.62
C VAL A 74 5.64 3.75 2.26
N SER A 75 6.49 3.95 3.27
CA SER A 75 7.93 3.96 3.06
C SER A 75 8.45 2.58 2.64
N GLU A 76 9.59 2.53 1.97
CA GLU A 76 10.27 1.27 1.70
C GLU A 76 10.49 0.43 2.96
N ASN A 77 10.87 1.06 4.09
CA ASN A 77 11.09 0.35 5.35
C ASN A 77 9.81 -0.30 5.88
N GLU A 78 8.67 0.38 5.80
CA GLU A 78 7.38 -0.18 6.22
C GLU A 78 6.96 -1.33 5.30
N TYR A 79 7.16 -1.18 3.98
CA TYR A 79 6.96 -2.26 3.00
C TYR A 79 7.82 -3.49 3.30
N LEU A 80 9.11 -3.28 3.61
CA LEU A 80 10.02 -4.37 3.97
C LEU A 80 9.55 -5.09 5.24
N ARG A 81 9.03 -4.37 6.23
CA ARG A 81 8.47 -4.99 7.45
C ARG A 81 7.28 -5.90 7.14
N TYR A 82 6.37 -5.49 6.24
CA TYR A 82 5.26 -6.35 5.82
C TYR A 82 5.78 -7.66 5.20
N LYS A 83 6.75 -7.56 4.31
CA LYS A 83 7.34 -8.72 3.61
C LYS A 83 8.12 -9.62 4.57
N VAL A 84 8.86 -9.05 5.51
CA VAL A 84 9.61 -9.80 6.55
C VAL A 84 8.64 -10.55 7.46
N ALA A 85 7.61 -9.87 7.95
CA ALA A 85 6.57 -10.48 8.80
C ALA A 85 5.94 -11.70 8.11
N GLN A 86 5.56 -11.53 6.83
CA GLN A 86 5.01 -12.61 6.01
C GLN A 86 5.99 -13.76 5.84
N LEU A 87 7.26 -13.48 5.53
CA LEU A 87 8.28 -14.50 5.30
C LEU A 87 8.62 -15.28 6.58
N MET A 88 8.57 -14.62 7.73
CA MET A 88 8.83 -15.21 9.05
C MET A 88 7.60 -15.87 9.68
N GLY A 89 6.39 -15.60 9.16
CA GLY A 89 5.14 -16.11 9.71
C GLY A 89 4.77 -15.51 11.07
N VAL A 90 5.19 -14.27 11.34
CA VAL A 90 4.96 -13.55 12.61
C VAL A 90 4.07 -12.33 12.37
N PRO A 91 3.31 -11.86 13.37
CA PRO A 91 2.55 -10.62 13.24
C PRO A 91 3.49 -9.42 13.07
N LEU A 92 3.02 -8.41 12.34
CA LEU A 92 3.81 -7.21 12.05
C LEU A 92 4.31 -6.48 13.31
N SER A 93 3.56 -6.57 14.41
CA SER A 93 3.93 -5.99 15.71
C SER A 93 5.22 -6.57 16.29
N GLU A 94 5.58 -7.79 15.90
CA GLU A 94 6.82 -8.46 16.33
C GLU A 94 8.03 -8.12 15.45
N VAL A 95 7.80 -7.50 14.28
CA VAL A 95 8.89 -7.04 13.40
C VAL A 95 9.31 -5.63 13.82
N PRO A 96 10.56 -5.43 14.30
CA PRO A 96 11.04 -4.12 14.72
C PRO A 96 10.92 -3.07 13.61
N SER A 97 10.75 -1.80 14.00
CA SER A 97 10.88 -0.69 13.06
C SER A 97 12.30 -0.67 12.47
N LEU A 98 12.41 -0.61 11.15
CA LEU A 98 13.68 -0.61 10.43
C LEU A 98 14.29 0.81 10.33
N GLU A 99 13.96 1.71 11.25
CA GLU A 99 14.48 3.08 11.22
C GLU A 99 16.00 3.08 11.37
N LEU A 100 16.66 3.66 10.36
CA LEU A 100 18.06 4.14 10.32
C LEU A 100 19.03 3.48 11.31
N THR A 101 19.31 2.19 11.14
CA THR A 101 20.59 1.59 11.60
C THR A 101 21.72 1.86 10.60
N GLN A 102 21.72 3.04 9.98
CA GLN A 102 22.81 3.58 9.17
C GLN A 102 23.17 4.99 9.65
N ALA A 103 23.53 5.10 10.93
CA ALA A 103 24.22 6.26 11.48
C ALA A 103 25.04 5.84 12.71
N ALA A 104 26.06 5.01 12.50
CA ALA A 104 27.25 4.88 13.35
C ALA A 104 28.32 4.08 12.60
#